data_AF-A0A6B3EI92-F1
#
_entry.id   AF-A0A6B3EI92-F1
#
_cell.length_a   1.000
_cell.length_b   1.000
_cell.length_c   1.000
_cell.angle_alpha   90.00
_cell.angle_beta   90.00
_cell.angle_gamma   90.00
#
_symmetry.space_group_name_H-M   'P 1'
#
loop_
_entity.id
_entity.type
_entity.pdbx_description
1 polymer ?
#
loop_
_entity_poly.entity_id
_entity_poly.type
_entity_poly.pdbx_seq_one_letter_code
_entity_poly.pdbx_strand_id
1 'polypeptide(L)' 'PDYPPEVRARLEADAAEIISRYPGARSALLPLLHLVQSEEGHVTRTGMAFCAQQLGLTTAEVNAVATFY' A
#
# COMPACT_ATOMS: atom_id res chain seq x y z
N PRO A 1 -0.70 14.91 1.41
CA PRO A 1 -1.89 14.96 2.30
C PRO A 1 -2.33 13.52 2.56
N ASP A 2 -2.77 13.21 3.78
CA ASP A 2 -3.28 11.87 4.09
C ASP A 2 -4.64 11.62 3.42
N TYR A 3 -5.01 10.35 3.28
CA TYR A 3 -6.34 9.98 2.77
C TYR A 3 -7.45 10.51 3.69
N PRO A 4 -8.61 10.89 3.13
CA PRO A 4 -9.81 11.09 3.91
C PRO A 4 -10.12 9.87 4.79
N PRO A 5 -10.64 10.04 6.02
CA PRO A 5 -10.84 8.94 6.97
C PRO A 5 -11.65 7.77 6.40
N GLU A 6 -12.68 8.06 5.62
CA GLU A 6 -13.54 7.07 4.98
C GLU A 6 -12.85 6.27 3.88
N VAL A 7 -11.97 6.92 3.11
CA VAL A 7 -11.14 6.27 2.09
C VAL A 7 -10.10 5.40 2.77
N ARG A 8 -9.45 5.95 3.80
CA ARG A 8 -8.46 5.22 4.60
C ARG A 8 -9.03 3.95 5.21
N ALA A 9 -10.20 4.04 5.85
CA ALA A 9 -10.82 2.87 6.49
C ALA A 9 -11.14 1.75 5.49
N ARG A 10 -11.62 2.09 4.29
CA ARG A 10 -11.86 1.11 3.21
C ARG A 10 -10.56 0.48 2.75
N LEU A 11 -9.55 1.29 2.47
CA LEU A 11 -8.23 0.81 2.05
C LEU A 11 -7.59 -0.09 3.12
N GLU A 12 -7.76 0.21 4.41
CA GLU A 12 -7.24 -0.62 5.51
C GLU A 12 -7.91 -2.01 5.56
N ALA A 13 -9.22 -2.07 5.32
CA ALA A 13 -9.94 -3.34 5.25
C ALA A 13 -9.48 -4.19 4.05
N ASP A 14 -9.41 -3.59 2.86
CA ASP A 14 -8.96 -4.27 1.64
C ASP A 14 -7.47 -4.69 1.75
N ALA A 15 -6.63 -3.83 2.33
CA ALA A 15 -5.23 -4.13 2.61
C ALA A 15 -5.07 -5.33 3.54
N ALA A 16 -5.85 -5.40 4.63
CA ALA A 16 -5.79 -6.52 5.56
C ALA A 16 -6.14 -7.85 4.88
N GLU A 17 -7.16 -7.85 4.00
CA GLU A 17 -7.51 -9.03 3.21
C GLU A 17 -6.36 -9.43 2.28
N ILE A 18 -5.77 -8.47 1.56
CA ILE A 18 -4.61 -8.72 0.68
C ILE A 18 -3.45 -9.31 1.48
N ILE A 19 -3.04 -8.66 2.58
CA ILE A 19 -1.91 -9.07 3.41
C ILE A 19 -2.09 -10.50 3.92
N SER A 20 -3.30 -10.86 4.35
CA SER A 20 -3.60 -12.19 4.90
C SER A 20 -3.31 -13.35 3.93
N ARG A 21 -3.25 -13.08 2.62
CA ARG A 21 -3.00 -14.06 1.57
C ARG A 21 -1.50 -14.34 1.34
N TYR A 22 -0.61 -13.54 1.95
CA TYR A 22 0.83 -13.65 1.72
C TYR A 22 1.56 -14.06 3.01
N PRO A 23 2.52 -15.00 2.92
CA PRO A 23 3.28 -15.46 4.09
C PRO A 23 4.28 -14.42 4.63
N GLY A 24 4.50 -13.30 3.94
CA GLY A 24 5.44 -12.26 4.36
C GLY A 24 5.05 -10.87 3.87
N ALA A 25 5.30 -9.86 4.70
CA ALA A 25 4.90 -8.47 4.47
C ALA A 25 5.40 -7.92 3.12
N ARG A 26 6.67 -8.13 2.75
CA ARG A 26 7.20 -7.66 1.46
C ARG A 26 6.51 -8.28 0.25
N SER A 27 6.04 -9.53 0.35
CA SER A 27 5.36 -10.20 -0.78
C SER A 27 3.98 -9.61 -1.06
N ALA A 28 3.36 -8.97 -0.07
CA ALA A 28 2.08 -8.26 -0.23
C ALA A 28 2.23 -6.85 -0.83
N LEU A 29 3.46 -6.33 -0.97
CA LEU A 29 3.68 -4.94 -1.38
C LEU A 29 3.18 -4.62 -2.78
N LEU A 30 3.46 -5.46 -3.78
CA LEU A 30 3.00 -5.21 -5.15
C LEU A 30 1.45 -5.21 -5.26
N PRO A 31 0.73 -6.20 -4.70
CA PRO A 31 -0.74 -6.13 -4.59
C PRO A 31 -1.27 -4.88 -3.88
N LEU A 32 -0.61 -4.44 -2.81
CA LEU A 32 -0.97 -3.22 -2.07
C LEU A 32 -0.76 -1.94 -2.90
N LEU A 33 0.34 -1.88 -3.67
CA LEU A 33 0.59 -0.78 -4.59
C LEU A 33 -0.49 -0.71 -5.67
N HIS A 34 -0.95 -1.86 -6.18
CA HIS A 34 -2.08 -1.91 -7.11
C HIS A 34 -3.41 -1.49 -6.46
N LEU A 35 -3.64 -1.81 -5.19
CA LEU A 35 -4.82 -1.33 -4.46
C LEU A 35 -4.86 0.20 -4.42
N VAL A 36 -3.79 0.85 -3.94
CA VAL A 36 -3.75 2.32 -3.86
C VAL A 36 -3.77 2.98 -5.24
N GLN A 37 -3.14 2.35 -6.24
CA GLN A 37 -3.19 2.79 -7.63
C GLN A 37 -4.63 2.71 -8.18
N SER A 38 -5.42 1.72 -7.80
CA SER A 38 -6.82 1.60 -8.23
C SER A 38 -7.72 2.70 -7.66
N GLU A 39 -7.40 3.19 -6.46
CA GLU A 39 -8.12 4.31 -5.82
C GLU A 39 -7.73 5.66 -6.45
N GLU A 40 -6.45 5.89 -6.75
CA GLU A 40 -5.94 7.20 -7.18
C GLU A 40 -5.61 7.30 -8.69
N GLY A 41 -5.73 6.20 -9.44
CA GLY A 41 -5.35 6.07 -10.85
C GLY A 41 -3.83 5.98 -11.10
N HIS A 42 -3.00 6.24 -10.10
CA HIS A 42 -1.55 6.17 -10.13
C HIS A 42 -0.98 5.96 -8.72
N VAL A 43 0.25 5.46 -8.62
CA VAL A 43 0.91 5.30 -7.32
C VAL A 43 1.40 6.66 -6.84
N THR A 44 0.76 7.20 -5.79
CA THR A 44 1.12 8.49 -5.20
C THR A 44 2.07 8.32 -4.01
N ARG A 45 2.66 9.43 -3.53
CA ARG A 45 3.41 9.43 -2.26
C ARG A 45 2.54 9.06 -1.07
N THR A 46 1.26 9.42 -1.07
CA THR A 46 0.31 9.07 -0.02
C THR A 46 0.05 7.56 -0.04
N GLY A 47 -0.19 6.98 -1.21
CA GLY A 47 -0.35 5.53 -1.37
C GLY A 47 0.88 4.74 -0.95
N MET A 48 2.09 5.20 -1.30
CA MET A 48 3.34 4.57 -0.85
C MET A 48 3.51 4.64 0.67
N ALA A 49 3.21 5.78 1.30
CA ALA A 49 3.27 5.94 2.75
C ALA A 49 2.23 5.05 3.46
N PHE A 50 1.04 4.92 2.88
CA PHE A 50 0.02 3.98 3.35
C PHE A 50 0.52 2.53 3.30
N CYS A 51 1.07 2.09 2.16
CA CYS A 51 1.62 0.73 2.02
C CYS A 51 2.75 0.46 3.02
N ALA A 52 3.62 1.44 3.25
CA ALA A 52 4.69 1.37 4.25
C ALA A 52 4.13 1.12 5.66
N GLN A 53 3.09 1.87 6.05
CA GLN A 53 2.42 1.70 7.35
C GLN A 53 1.77 0.32 7.49
N GLN A 54 1.04 -0.16 6.47
CA GLN A 54 0.35 -1.45 6.54
C GLN A 54 1.31 -2.64 6.64
N LEU A 55 2.51 -2.53 6.04
CA LEU A 55 3.48 -3.62 6.00
C LEU A 55 4.60 -3.49 7.05
N GLY A 56 4.61 -2.42 7.84
CA GLY A 56 5.71 -2.13 8.77
C GLY A 56 7.04 -1.90 8.06
N LEU A 57 7.01 -1.37 6.83
CA LEU A 57 8.18 -1.05 6.03
C LEU A 57 8.50 0.45 6.11
N THR A 58 9.71 0.81 5.73
CA THR A 58 10.05 2.21 5.47
C THR A 58 9.53 2.66 4.11
N THR A 59 9.27 3.97 3.95
CA THR A 59 8.93 4.55 2.66
C THR A 59 10.06 4.41 1.62
N ALA A 60 11.31 4.26 2.08
CA ALA A 60 12.46 3.97 1.22
C ALA A 60 12.40 2.56 0.64
N GLU A 61 12.08 1.56 1.45
CA GLU A 61 11.88 0.17 0.98
C GLU A 61 10.72 0.09 -0.03
N VAL A 62 9.62 0.80 0.24
CA VAL A 62 8.49 0.86 -0.70
C VAL A 62 8.88 1.52 -2.02
N ASN A 63 9.58 2.66 -1.98
CA ASN A 63 10.06 3.34 -3.19
C ASN A 63 10.97 2.43 -4.02
N ALA A 64 11.91 1.73 -3.38
CA ALA A 64 12.83 0.85 -4.09
C ALA A 64 12.11 -0.23 -4.91
N VAL A 65 11.02 -0.79 -4.37
CA VAL A 65 10.19 -1.78 -5.07
C VAL A 65 9.31 -1.11 -6.13
N ALA A 66 8.68 0.02 -5.81
CA ALA A 66 7.79 0.74 -6.73
C ALA A 66 8.52 1.35 -7.94
N THR A 67 9.83 1.57 -7.88
CA THR A 67 10.61 2.00 -9.05
C THR A 67 11.06 0.83 -9.92
N PHE A 68 11.00 -0.39 -9.40
CA PHE A 68 11.41 -1.59 -10.13
C PHE A 68 10.26 -2.18 -10.98
N TYR A 69 9.01 -1.93 -10.59
CA TYR A 69 7.78 -2.41 -11.22
C TYR A 69 6.92 -1.26 -11.71
#